data_AF-A0A6G1RBC2-F1
#
_entry.id   AF-A0A6G1RBC2-F1
#
_cell.length_a   1.000
_cell.length_b   1.000
_cell.length_c   1.000
_cell.angle_alpha   90.00
_cell.angle_beta   90.00
_cell.angle_gamma   90.00
#
_symmetry.space_group_name_H-M   'P 1'
#
loop_
_entity.id
_entity.type
_entity.pdbx_description
1 polymer ?
#
loop_
_entity_poly.entity_id
_entity_poly.type
_entity_poly.pdbx_seq_one_letter_code
_entity_poly.pdbx_strand_id
1 'polypeptide(L)'
;MDDQPRLMHTHSGVGMPGHPGLSQHMQDGPGGAEGEAGRKQDIGDILQQIMTITDQSLDEAQARKHALNCHRMKPALFNVLCEIKEKTVLSIRGAQEEEPTDPQLMRLDNMLLAEGVAGPEKGGGSAAAAAAAAASGGAGSDNSVEHSDYRAKLSQIRQIYHTELEKYEQACNEFTTHVMNLLREQSRTRPISPKEIERMV
;
A
#
# COMPACT_ATOMS: atom_id res chain seq x y z
N MET A 1 31.30 61.83 0.13
CA MET A 1 30.40 60.93 0.87
C MET A 1 31.11 59.58 0.94
N ASP A 2 32.30 59.45 1.56
CA ASP A 2 32.63 59.71 2.97
C ASP A 2 31.57 59.09 3.89
N ASP A 3 31.84 57.91 4.45
CA ASP A 3 32.22 57.79 5.86
C ASP A 3 32.39 56.30 6.29
N GLN A 4 33.63 55.98 6.64
CA GLN A 4 34.03 54.99 7.65
C GLN A 4 34.90 55.84 8.60
N PRO A 5 34.84 55.78 9.96
CA PRO A 5 35.36 54.61 10.68
C PRO A 5 34.98 54.45 12.18
N ARG A 6 35.60 53.40 12.76
CA ARG A 6 36.04 53.24 14.17
C ARG A 6 34.98 53.01 15.27
N LEU A 7 35.21 51.94 16.03
CA LEU A 7 35.76 52.07 17.39
C LEU A 7 36.49 50.78 17.79
N MET A 8 37.82 50.90 17.87
CA MET A 8 38.66 49.99 18.64
C MET A 8 38.38 50.19 20.13
N HIS A 9 38.31 49.10 20.89
CA HIS A 9 38.54 49.14 22.34
C HIS A 9 39.53 48.04 22.71
N THR A 10 40.77 48.47 22.93
CA THR A 10 41.85 47.74 23.56
C THR A 10 42.04 48.36 24.94
N HIS A 11 41.93 47.57 26.02
CA HIS A 11 42.45 47.86 27.37
C HIS A 11 42.54 46.48 28.07
N SER A 12 43.69 45.86 28.35
CA SER A 12 44.86 46.22 29.17
C SER A 12 44.59 46.32 30.68
N GLY A 13 45.28 45.45 31.44
CA GLY A 13 45.48 45.46 32.90
C GLY A 13 44.87 44.22 33.57
N VAL A 14 45.51 43.45 34.46
CA VAL A 14 46.61 43.67 35.43
C VAL A 14 47.16 42.27 35.82
N GLY A 15 48.47 41.97 35.72
CA GLY A 15 49.42 41.86 36.86
C GLY A 15 48.87 41.11 38.09
N MET A 16 49.37 39.98 38.59
CA MET A 16 50.66 39.75 39.28
C MET A 16 50.55 38.40 40.07
N PRO A 17 51.61 37.87 40.72
CA PRO A 17 52.00 36.45 40.67
C PRO A 17 51.97 35.71 42.04
N GLY A 18 52.24 34.41 42.01
CA GLY A 18 52.57 33.55 43.16
C GLY A 18 51.87 32.21 43.06
N HIS A 19 52.46 31.03 43.28
CA HIS A 19 53.74 30.59 43.82
C HIS A 19 53.87 29.10 43.39
N PRO A 20 55.10 28.57 43.20
CA PRO A 20 55.34 27.21 42.72
C PRO A 20 55.07 26.14 43.80
N GLY A 21 54.62 24.97 43.36
CA GLY A 21 54.38 23.80 44.21
C GLY A 21 54.61 22.52 43.43
N LEU A 22 55.77 21.91 43.67
CA LEU A 22 56.29 20.68 43.09
C LEU A 22 55.27 19.53 43.00
N SER A 23 55.19 18.87 41.84
CA SER A 23 55.18 17.41 41.73
C SER A 23 55.53 17.00 40.31
N GLN A 24 56.81 16.68 40.09
CA GLN A 24 57.23 15.84 38.97
C GLN A 24 56.77 14.42 39.27
N HIS A 25 55.86 13.89 38.46
CA HIS A 25 55.72 12.46 38.25
C HIS A 25 55.69 12.22 36.74
N MET A 26 56.86 11.92 36.17
CA MET A 26 56.94 11.37 34.82
C MET A 26 56.46 9.92 34.87
N GLN A 27 55.41 9.60 34.13
CA GLN A 27 55.46 8.39 33.30
C GLN A 27 54.54 8.52 32.08
N ASP A 28 55.18 8.27 30.94
CA ASP A 28 54.69 8.15 29.57
C ASP A 28 53.40 7.34 29.40
N GLY A 29 52.57 7.79 28.45
CA GLY A 29 51.48 7.01 27.87
C GLY A 29 50.53 7.86 27.03
N PRO A 30 50.80 8.08 25.73
CA PRO A 30 49.87 8.77 24.85
C PRO A 30 48.89 7.77 24.23
N GLY A 31 47.61 8.13 24.27
CA GLY A 31 46.67 7.73 23.22
C GLY A 31 45.72 6.59 23.57
N GLY A 32 44.43 6.85 23.32
CA GLY A 32 43.51 5.80 22.90
C GLY A 32 42.20 5.64 23.67
N ALA A 33 41.70 6.66 24.36
CA ALA A 33 40.31 6.66 24.85
C ALA A 33 39.31 7.28 23.84
N GLU A 34 39.63 7.28 22.55
CA GLU A 34 38.79 7.86 21.48
C GLU A 34 38.47 6.86 20.35
N GLY A 35 38.30 5.58 20.70
CA GLY A 35 38.03 4.51 19.72
C GLY A 35 36.59 4.01 19.63
N GLU A 36 35.72 4.34 20.60
CA GLU A 36 34.41 3.65 20.74
C GLU A 36 33.19 4.59 20.65
N ALA A 37 33.37 5.85 20.29
CA ALA A 37 32.26 6.79 20.01
C ALA A 37 31.90 6.87 18.51
N GLY A 38 32.60 6.11 17.65
CA GLY A 38 32.53 6.27 16.19
C GLY A 38 31.58 5.33 15.44
N ARG A 39 30.74 4.53 16.10
CA ARG A 39 29.95 3.48 15.42
C ARG A 39 28.47 3.35 15.80
N LYS A 40 27.95 4.23 16.64
CA LYS A 40 26.52 4.28 16.93
C LYS A 40 26.09 5.71 16.67
N GLN A 41 25.48 5.98 15.53
CA GLN A 41 24.69 7.21 15.38
C GLN A 41 23.76 7.26 16.60
N ASP A 42 23.80 8.37 17.35
CA ASP A 42 22.97 8.50 18.53
C ASP A 42 21.51 8.38 18.11
N ILE A 43 20.68 7.71 18.92
CA ILE A 43 19.25 7.52 18.61
C ILE A 43 18.60 8.88 18.32
N GLY A 44 19.04 9.94 19.02
CA GLY A 44 18.66 11.32 18.76
C GLY A 44 18.97 11.80 17.34
N ASP A 45 20.16 11.49 16.81
CA ASP A 45 20.55 11.84 15.44
C ASP A 45 19.70 11.10 14.40
N ILE A 46 19.42 9.82 14.65
CA ILE A 46 18.57 9.00 13.77
C ILE A 46 17.15 9.57 13.74
N LEU A 47 16.59 9.93 14.89
CA LEU A 47 15.27 10.52 14.99
C LEU A 47 15.22 11.91 14.34
N GLN A 48 16.24 12.73 14.55
CA GLN A 48 16.36 14.03 13.88
C GLN A 48 16.47 13.87 12.36
N GLN A 49 17.23 12.87 11.89
CA GLN A 49 17.33 12.56 10.48
C GLN A 49 15.98 12.11 9.90
N ILE A 50 15.18 11.34 10.65
CA ILE A 50 13.83 10.94 10.23
C ILE A 50 12.89 12.15 10.17
N MET A 51 12.90 13.03 11.17
CA MET A 51 12.07 14.23 11.19
C MET A 51 12.37 15.16 10.02
N THR A 52 13.64 15.27 9.61
CA THR A 52 14.06 16.10 8.46
C THR A 52 13.77 15.48 7.10
N ILE A 53 13.23 14.24 7.02
CA ILE A 53 12.81 13.65 5.75
C ILE A 53 11.62 14.38 5.15
N THR A 54 10.73 14.95 5.98
CA THR A 54 9.57 15.70 5.47
C THR A 54 9.97 16.97 4.72
N ASP A 55 11.17 17.49 4.97
CA ASP A 55 11.69 18.70 4.32
C ASP A 55 12.53 18.39 3.07
N GLN A 56 12.73 17.10 2.74
CA GLN A 56 13.54 16.71 1.58
C GLN A 56 12.80 16.99 0.28
N SER A 57 13.54 17.55 -0.68
CA SER A 57 13.06 17.70 -2.04
C SER A 57 12.79 16.33 -2.69
N LEU A 58 11.90 16.30 -3.68
CA LEU A 58 11.60 15.08 -4.45
C LEU A 58 12.87 14.49 -5.09
N ASP A 59 13.75 15.35 -5.60
CA ASP A 59 14.99 14.95 -6.26
C ASP A 59 15.97 14.31 -5.27
N GLU A 60 16.12 14.87 -4.06
CA GLU A 60 16.93 14.26 -2.99
C GLU A 60 16.38 12.90 -2.58
N ALA A 61 15.05 12.79 -2.42
CA ALA A 61 14.40 11.53 -2.08
C ALA A 61 14.63 10.47 -3.17
N GLN A 62 14.54 10.85 -4.45
CA GLN A 62 14.81 9.97 -5.58
C GLN A 62 16.28 9.53 -5.64
N ALA A 63 17.22 10.44 -5.41
CA ALA A 63 18.65 10.12 -5.36
C ALA A 63 18.97 9.10 -4.26
N ARG A 64 18.40 9.27 -3.05
CA ARG A 64 18.56 8.32 -1.95
C ARG A 64 17.91 6.97 -2.26
N LYS A 65 16.71 6.96 -2.86
CA LYS A 65 16.04 5.73 -3.32
C LYS A 65 16.91 4.99 -4.35
N HIS A 66 17.51 5.70 -5.31
CA HIS A 66 18.41 5.11 -6.29
C HIS A 66 19.67 4.54 -5.64
N ALA A 67 20.31 5.28 -4.73
CA ALA A 67 21.48 4.82 -4.00
C ALA A 67 21.19 3.53 -3.23
N LEU A 68 20.05 3.45 -2.54
CA LEU A 68 19.60 2.25 -1.85
C LEU A 68 19.34 1.10 -2.82
N ASN A 69 18.71 1.36 -3.96
CA ASN A 69 18.42 0.35 -4.99
C ASN A 69 19.68 -0.29 -5.57
N CYS A 70 20.77 0.46 -5.68
CA CYS A 70 22.06 -0.04 -6.16
C CYS A 70 22.93 -0.67 -5.05
N HIS A 71 22.51 -0.59 -3.79
CA HIS A 71 23.32 -1.04 -2.68
C HIS A 71 23.40 -2.58 -2.60
N ARG A 72 24.61 -3.14 -2.50
CA ARG A 72 24.85 -4.60 -2.52
C ARG A 72 24.17 -5.36 -1.39
N MET A 73 24.00 -4.74 -0.22
CA MET A 73 23.33 -5.38 0.93
C MET A 73 21.80 -5.33 0.86
N LYS A 74 21.23 -4.59 -0.10
CA LYS A 74 19.77 -4.42 -0.19
C LYS A 74 19.02 -5.77 -0.15
N PRO A 75 19.39 -6.82 -0.92
CA PRO A 75 18.64 -8.08 -0.89
C PRO A 75 18.64 -8.75 0.49
N ALA A 76 19.77 -8.71 1.20
CA ALA A 76 19.89 -9.32 2.52
C ALA A 76 19.06 -8.57 3.57
N LEU A 77 19.16 -7.24 3.61
CA LEU A 77 18.38 -6.41 4.54
C LEU A 77 16.88 -6.52 4.25
N PHE A 78 16.49 -6.56 2.98
CA PHE A 78 15.10 -6.72 2.57
C PHE A 78 14.50 -8.02 3.10
N ASN A 79 15.21 -9.15 2.98
CA ASN A 79 14.75 -10.44 3.48
C ASN A 79 14.55 -10.43 5.00
N VAL A 80 15.52 -9.89 5.75
CA VAL A 80 15.42 -9.77 7.21
C VAL A 80 14.21 -8.91 7.61
N LEU A 81 13.97 -7.78 6.92
CA LEU A 81 12.81 -6.93 7.18
C LEU A 81 11.49 -7.62 6.87
N CYS A 82 11.41 -8.39 5.78
CA CYS A 82 10.24 -9.22 5.46
C CYS A 82 9.98 -10.28 6.53
N GLU A 83 11.02 -10.97 7.01
CA GLU A 83 10.90 -11.98 8.07
C GLU A 83 10.44 -11.37 9.40
N ILE A 84 11.00 -10.22 9.77
CA ILE A 84 10.58 -9.49 10.98
C ILE A 84 9.11 -9.14 10.85
N LYS A 85 8.71 -8.51 9.73
CA LYS A 85 7.32 -8.11 9.49
C LYS A 85 6.35 -9.30 9.53
N GLU A 86 6.69 -10.43 8.91
CA GLU A 86 5.84 -11.63 8.92
C GLU A 86 5.59 -12.13 10.35
N LYS A 87 6.63 -12.14 11.19
CA LYS A 87 6.53 -12.53 12.60
C LYS A 87 5.66 -11.58 13.42
N THR A 88 5.69 -10.27 13.15
CA THR A 88 4.88 -9.29 13.89
C THR A 88 3.43 -9.23 13.42
N VAL A 89 3.16 -9.37 12.11
CA VAL A 89 1.82 -9.21 11.52
C VAL A 89 0.88 -10.37 11.84
N LEU A 90 1.38 -11.61 11.88
CA LEU A 90 0.56 -12.78 12.24
C LEU A 90 0.02 -12.72 13.67
N SER A 91 0.64 -11.93 14.56
CA SER A 91 0.14 -11.72 15.92
C SER A 91 -1.12 -10.84 16.00
N ILE A 92 -1.43 -10.07 14.95
CA ILE A 92 -2.47 -9.00 15.02
C ILE A 92 -3.74 -9.37 14.22
N ARG A 93 -3.65 -10.19 13.18
CA ARG A 93 -4.76 -10.41 12.22
C ARG A 93 -5.58 -11.69 12.45
N GLY A 94 -5.43 -12.35 13.61
CA GLY A 94 -6.06 -13.64 13.92
C GLY A 94 -7.57 -13.63 14.23
N ALA A 95 -8.31 -12.59 13.85
CA ALA A 95 -9.75 -12.51 14.07
C ALA A 95 -10.43 -11.99 12.80
N GLN A 96 -10.71 -12.88 11.84
CA GLN A 96 -11.79 -12.62 10.88
C GLN A 96 -12.97 -13.46 11.34
N GLU A 97 -13.93 -12.81 11.98
CA GLU A 97 -15.30 -13.33 12.08
C GLU A 97 -15.84 -13.45 10.65
N GLU A 98 -16.35 -14.65 10.32
CA GLU A 98 -17.12 -14.90 9.12
C GLU A 98 -18.51 -14.29 9.33
N GLU A 99 -18.68 -13.05 8.88
CA GLU A 99 -19.98 -12.37 8.88
C GLU A 99 -20.94 -13.15 7.95
N PRO A 100 -22.11 -13.60 8.44
CA PRO A 100 -23.07 -14.33 7.61
C PRO A 100 -23.60 -13.46 6.47
N THR A 101 -23.75 -14.04 5.28
CA THR A 101 -24.24 -13.33 4.08
C THR A 101 -25.66 -12.78 4.31
N ASP A 102 -25.92 -11.55 3.83
CA ASP A 102 -27.20 -10.87 4.03
C ASP A 102 -28.39 -11.68 3.46
N PRO A 103 -29.40 -12.02 4.30
CA PRO A 103 -30.61 -12.72 3.86
C PRO A 103 -31.38 -12.04 2.71
N GLN A 104 -31.33 -10.71 2.60
CA GLN A 104 -32.02 -9.98 1.53
C GLN A 104 -31.36 -10.20 0.18
N LEU A 105 -30.02 -10.21 0.15
CA LEU A 105 -29.23 -10.47 -1.04
C LEU A 105 -29.46 -11.89 -1.55
N MET A 106 -29.47 -12.88 -0.66
CA MET A 106 -29.78 -14.27 -1.01
C MET A 106 -31.18 -14.41 -1.61
N ARG A 107 -32.18 -13.67 -1.10
CA ARG A 107 -33.54 -13.68 -1.67
C ARG A 107 -33.57 -13.08 -3.08
N LEU A 108 -32.80 -12.02 -3.32
CA LEU A 108 -32.69 -11.40 -4.65
C LEU A 108 -32.05 -12.36 -5.66
N ASP A 109 -30.97 -13.05 -5.28
CA ASP A 109 -30.29 -14.02 -6.14
C ASP A 109 -31.23 -15.15 -6.58
N ASN A 110 -32.02 -15.69 -5.65
CA ASN A 110 -33.01 -16.72 -5.96
C ASN A 110 -34.10 -16.20 -6.92
N MET A 111 -34.51 -14.93 -6.79
CA MET A 111 -35.46 -14.31 -7.72
C MET A 111 -34.85 -14.16 -9.12
N LEU A 112 -33.60 -13.70 -9.22
CA LEU A 112 -32.91 -13.54 -10.50
C LEU A 112 -32.66 -14.87 -11.20
N LEU A 113 -32.33 -15.93 -10.44
CA LEU A 113 -32.19 -17.29 -10.96
C LEU A 113 -33.52 -17.83 -11.50
N ALA A 114 -34.62 -17.66 -10.74
CA ALA A 114 -35.94 -18.13 -11.14
C ALA A 114 -36.43 -17.45 -12.44
N GLU A 115 -36.16 -16.15 -12.59
CA GLU A 115 -36.49 -15.37 -13.79
C GLU A 115 -35.48 -15.57 -14.94
N GLY A 116 -34.47 -16.44 -14.76
CA GLY A 116 -33.39 -16.71 -15.72
C GLY A 116 -32.52 -15.50 -16.07
N VAL A 117 -32.48 -14.51 -15.17
CA VAL A 117 -31.67 -13.29 -15.32
C VAL A 117 -30.23 -13.55 -14.90
N ALA A 118 -30.00 -14.34 -13.84
CA ALA A 118 -28.69 -14.78 -13.39
C ALA A 118 -28.53 -16.30 -13.56
N GLY A 119 -27.30 -16.80 -13.79
CA GLY A 119 -27.00 -18.23 -13.91
C GLY A 119 -25.82 -18.54 -14.85
N PRO A 120 -25.34 -19.81 -14.89
CA PRO A 120 -24.17 -20.24 -15.67
C PRO A 120 -24.35 -20.22 -17.20
N GLU A 121 -25.34 -19.48 -17.72
CA GLU A 121 -25.57 -19.21 -19.15
C GLU A 121 -24.47 -18.31 -19.76
N LYS A 122 -23.23 -18.41 -19.27
CA LYS A 122 -22.01 -17.85 -19.86
C LYS A 122 -21.68 -18.66 -21.12
N GLY A 123 -22.54 -18.54 -22.14
CA GLY A 123 -22.41 -19.29 -23.39
C GLY A 123 -23.70 -19.40 -24.20
N GLY A 124 -24.30 -18.28 -24.59
CA GLY A 124 -25.28 -18.26 -25.69
C GLY A 124 -26.75 -18.43 -25.29
N GLY A 125 -27.32 -17.36 -24.73
CA GLY A 125 -28.76 -17.22 -24.45
C GLY A 125 -29.71 -17.30 -25.65
N SER A 126 -29.24 -17.72 -26.83
CA SER A 126 -30.06 -17.99 -28.01
C SER A 126 -30.65 -19.41 -28.02
N ALA A 127 -30.02 -20.39 -27.35
CA ALA A 127 -30.46 -21.79 -27.40
C ALA A 127 -31.50 -22.14 -26.32
N ALA A 128 -31.30 -21.68 -25.08
CA ALA A 128 -32.23 -21.96 -23.97
C ALA A 128 -33.56 -21.19 -24.11
N ALA A 129 -33.52 -19.94 -24.59
CA ALA A 129 -34.71 -19.14 -24.87
C ALA A 129 -35.58 -19.76 -25.99
N ALA A 130 -34.95 -20.38 -26.99
CA ALA A 130 -35.65 -21.10 -28.06
C ALA A 130 -36.33 -22.38 -27.55
N ALA A 131 -35.72 -23.10 -26.60
CA ALA A 131 -36.29 -24.29 -25.99
C ALA A 131 -37.50 -23.96 -25.09
N ALA A 132 -37.45 -22.86 -24.34
CA ALA A 132 -38.57 -22.41 -23.51
C ALA A 132 -39.76 -21.89 -24.36
N ALA A 133 -39.49 -21.23 -25.49
CA ALA A 133 -40.52 -20.75 -26.41
C ALA A 133 -41.28 -21.91 -27.10
N ALA A 134 -40.64 -23.06 -27.32
CA ALA A 134 -41.27 -24.24 -27.92
C ALA A 134 -42.28 -24.95 -26.98
N ALA A 135 -42.17 -24.76 -25.66
CA ALA A 135 -43.01 -25.44 -24.68
C ALA A 135 -44.32 -24.70 -24.32
N SER A 136 -44.45 -23.40 -24.64
CA SER A 136 -45.60 -22.58 -24.22
C SER A 136 -46.63 -22.36 -25.34
N GLY A 137 -46.92 -23.38 -26.14
CA GLY A 137 -47.78 -23.31 -27.33
C GLY A 137 -49.30 -23.36 -27.08
N GLY A 138 -49.81 -22.99 -25.89
CA GLY A 138 -51.25 -23.05 -25.66
C GLY A 138 -51.73 -22.32 -24.40
N ALA A 139 -52.18 -21.07 -24.55
CA ALA A 139 -53.26 -20.46 -23.75
C ALA A 139 -53.59 -19.03 -24.23
N GLY A 140 -54.87 -18.80 -24.58
CA GLY A 140 -55.59 -17.51 -24.49
C GLY A 140 -55.09 -16.31 -25.32
N SER A 141 -55.81 -15.99 -26.41
CA SER A 141 -55.43 -14.90 -27.34
C SER A 141 -55.60 -13.47 -26.78
N ASP A 142 -56.11 -13.27 -25.57
CA ASP A 142 -56.31 -11.93 -24.97
C ASP A 142 -55.16 -11.54 -24.02
N ASN A 143 -54.44 -12.52 -23.44
CA ASN A 143 -53.20 -12.31 -22.65
C ASN A 143 -51.94 -12.28 -23.54
N SER A 144 -52.08 -12.46 -24.86
CA SER A 144 -50.94 -12.68 -25.76
C SER A 144 -50.07 -11.42 -25.96
N VAL A 145 -50.66 -10.22 -25.88
CA VAL A 145 -49.93 -8.95 -26.05
C VAL A 145 -49.19 -8.57 -24.76
N GLU A 146 -49.83 -8.74 -23.60
CA GLU A 146 -49.20 -8.48 -22.29
C GLU A 146 -48.05 -9.46 -22.01
N HIS A 147 -48.19 -10.73 -22.42
CA HIS A 147 -47.08 -11.68 -22.38
C HIS A 147 -45.96 -11.35 -23.38
N SER A 148 -46.27 -10.71 -24.51
CA SER A 148 -45.26 -10.24 -25.46
C SER A 148 -44.42 -9.11 -24.85
N ASP A 149 -45.06 -8.09 -24.27
CA ASP A 149 -44.36 -6.96 -23.66
C ASP A 149 -43.58 -7.36 -22.40
N TYR A 150 -44.15 -8.25 -21.56
CA TYR A 150 -43.44 -8.79 -20.41
C TYR A 150 -42.21 -9.62 -20.84
N ARG A 151 -42.34 -10.49 -21.86
CA ARG A 151 -41.19 -11.24 -22.40
C ARG A 151 -40.15 -10.33 -23.02
N ALA A 152 -40.56 -9.28 -23.73
CA ALA A 152 -39.65 -8.28 -24.30
C ALA A 152 -38.88 -7.54 -23.19
N LYS A 153 -39.57 -7.10 -22.13
CA LYS A 153 -38.95 -6.49 -20.96
C LYS A 153 -38.01 -7.44 -20.25
N LEU A 154 -38.38 -8.71 -20.06
CA LEU A 154 -37.52 -9.71 -19.44
C LEU A 154 -36.25 -9.95 -20.29
N SER A 155 -36.39 -9.99 -21.63
CA SER A 155 -35.25 -10.06 -22.55
C SER A 155 -34.34 -8.83 -22.43
N GLN A 156 -34.90 -7.63 -22.33
CA GLN A 156 -34.14 -6.39 -22.13
C GLN A 156 -33.40 -6.39 -20.79
N ILE A 157 -34.06 -6.81 -19.70
CA ILE A 157 -33.47 -6.91 -18.37
C ILE A 157 -32.29 -7.89 -18.39
N ARG A 158 -32.44 -9.06 -19.00
CA ARG A 158 -31.36 -10.03 -19.19
C ARG A 158 -30.19 -9.41 -19.94
N GLN A 159 -30.43 -8.74 -21.06
CA GLN A 159 -29.38 -8.13 -21.87
C GLN A 159 -28.61 -7.07 -21.08
N ILE A 160 -29.31 -6.17 -20.38
CA ILE A 160 -28.69 -5.14 -19.57
C ILE A 160 -27.88 -5.77 -18.43
N TYR A 161 -28.46 -6.73 -17.70
CA TYR A 161 -27.77 -7.43 -16.61
C TYR A 161 -26.44 -8.04 -17.06
N HIS A 162 -26.44 -8.80 -18.16
CA HIS A 162 -25.21 -9.44 -18.64
C HIS A 162 -24.19 -8.41 -19.16
N THR A 163 -24.65 -7.36 -19.83
CA THR A 163 -23.77 -6.29 -20.33
C THR A 163 -23.12 -5.53 -19.17
N GLU A 164 -23.88 -5.19 -18.14
CA GLU A 164 -23.37 -4.50 -16.96
C GLU A 164 -22.50 -5.42 -16.09
N LEU A 165 -22.86 -6.70 -15.99
CA LEU A 165 -22.05 -7.71 -15.31
C LEU A 165 -20.69 -7.88 -15.99
N GLU A 166 -20.64 -7.92 -17.32
CA GLU A 166 -19.38 -8.00 -18.06
C GLU A 166 -18.51 -6.75 -17.85
N LYS A 167 -19.10 -5.55 -17.88
CA LYS A 167 -18.38 -4.31 -17.56
C LYS A 167 -17.84 -4.31 -16.13
N TYR A 168 -18.63 -4.79 -15.18
CA TYR A 168 -18.23 -4.92 -13.78
C TYR A 168 -17.09 -5.93 -13.63
N GLU A 169 -17.22 -7.14 -14.18
CA GLU A 169 -16.16 -8.16 -14.19
C GLU A 169 -14.88 -7.59 -14.82
N GLN A 170 -14.99 -6.90 -15.94
CA GLN A 170 -13.85 -6.24 -16.60
C GLN A 170 -13.20 -5.19 -15.69
N ALA A 171 -13.98 -4.28 -15.12
CA ALA A 171 -13.48 -3.25 -14.21
C ALA A 171 -12.82 -3.86 -12.96
N CYS A 172 -13.38 -4.94 -12.40
CA CYS A 172 -12.79 -5.68 -11.29
C CYS A 172 -11.46 -6.33 -11.68
N ASN A 173 -11.37 -6.94 -12.86
CA ASN A 173 -10.13 -7.52 -13.37
C ASN A 173 -9.06 -6.45 -13.61
N GLU A 174 -9.43 -5.31 -14.19
CA GLU A 174 -8.55 -4.17 -14.42
C GLU A 174 -8.05 -3.59 -13.09
N PHE A 175 -8.95 -3.36 -12.14
CA PHE A 175 -8.61 -2.87 -10.80
C PHE A 175 -7.68 -3.85 -10.07
N THR A 176 -8.02 -5.13 -10.05
CA THR A 176 -7.21 -6.20 -9.44
C THR A 176 -5.82 -6.24 -10.05
N THR A 177 -5.72 -6.17 -11.38
CA THR A 177 -4.45 -6.13 -12.10
C THR A 177 -3.65 -4.87 -11.74
N HIS A 178 -4.31 -3.71 -11.67
CA HIS A 178 -3.67 -2.47 -11.29
C HIS A 178 -3.10 -2.52 -9.86
N VAL A 179 -3.88 -3.00 -8.90
CA VAL A 179 -3.45 -3.18 -7.50
C VAL A 179 -2.31 -4.19 -7.40
N MET A 180 -2.40 -5.33 -8.08
CA MET A 180 -1.33 -6.33 -8.13
C MET A 180 -0.03 -5.76 -8.67
N ASN A 181 -0.09 -4.99 -9.76
CA ASN A 181 1.09 -4.34 -10.34
C ASN A 181 1.66 -3.27 -9.40
N LEU A 182 0.81 -2.47 -8.76
CA LEU A 182 1.22 -1.48 -7.78
C LEU A 182 1.93 -2.12 -6.60
N LEU A 183 1.37 -3.18 -6.02
CA LEU A 183 1.95 -3.89 -4.89
C LEU A 183 3.29 -4.54 -5.26
N ARG A 184 3.40 -5.13 -6.46
CA ARG A 184 4.67 -5.67 -6.98
C ARG A 184 5.73 -4.60 -7.17
N GLU A 185 5.37 -3.41 -7.65
CA GLU A 185 6.34 -2.31 -7.80
C GLU A 185 6.76 -1.76 -6.44
N GLN A 186 5.82 -1.60 -5.50
CA GLN A 186 6.11 -1.18 -4.13
C GLN A 186 6.99 -2.18 -3.39
N SER A 187 6.76 -3.49 -3.58
CA SER A 187 7.54 -4.56 -2.94
C SER A 187 9.00 -4.59 -3.39
N ARG A 188 9.41 -3.83 -4.42
CA ARG A 188 10.84 -3.70 -4.80
C ARG A 188 11.64 -2.87 -3.80
N THR A 189 10.95 -2.03 -3.02
CA THR A 189 11.59 -1.07 -2.09
C THR A 189 11.02 -1.11 -0.68
N ARG A 190 9.82 -1.66 -0.50
CA ARG A 190 9.18 -1.83 0.81
C ARG A 190 9.15 -3.32 1.17
N PRO A 191 9.35 -3.70 2.45
CA PRO A 191 9.26 -5.09 2.88
C PRO A 191 7.79 -5.54 2.82
N ILE A 192 7.38 -6.03 1.65
CA ILE A 192 6.06 -6.60 1.37
C ILE A 192 6.34 -7.98 0.76
N SER A 193 5.87 -9.05 1.39
CA SER A 193 6.12 -10.41 0.91
C SER A 193 5.10 -10.81 -0.18
N PRO A 194 5.43 -11.74 -1.09
CA PRO A 194 4.47 -12.23 -2.08
C PRO A 194 3.17 -12.75 -1.45
N LYS A 195 3.29 -13.48 -0.33
CA LYS A 195 2.14 -13.97 0.47
C LYS A 195 1.29 -12.85 1.08
N GLU A 196 1.86 -11.67 1.28
CA GLU A 196 1.10 -10.51 1.75
C GLU A 196 0.31 -9.88 0.60
N ILE A 197 0.91 -9.79 -0.58
CA ILE A 197 0.24 -9.30 -1.80
C ILE A 197 -0.99 -10.17 -2.11
N GLU A 198 -0.83 -11.49 -2.07
CA GLU A 198 -1.93 -12.45 -2.29
C GLU A 198 -3.06 -12.35 -1.26
N ARG A 199 -2.79 -11.82 -0.05
CA ARG A 199 -3.80 -11.62 1.00
C ARG A 199 -4.45 -10.24 0.95
N MET A 200 -3.92 -9.33 0.15
CA MET A 200 -4.43 -7.95 0.02
C MET A 200 -5.41 -7.80 -1.13
N VAL A 201 -5.47 -8.78 -2.04
CA VAL A 201 -6.26 -8.75 -3.27
C VAL A 201 -7.30 -9.85 -3.23
#